data_AF-A0A939RBU0-F1
#
_entry.id   AF-A0A939RBU0-F1
#
_cell.length_a   1.000
_cell.length_b   1.000
_cell.length_c   1.000
_cell.angle_alpha   90.00
_cell.angle_beta   90.00
_cell.angle_gamma   90.00
#
_symmetry.space_group_name_H-M   'P 1'
#
loop_
_entity.id
_entity.type
_entity.pdbx_description
1 polymer ?
#
loop_
_entity_poly.entity_id
_entity_poly.type
_entity_poly.pdbx_seq_one_letter_code
_entity_poly.pdbx_strand_id
1 'polypeptide(L)'
;MKRFLPVMLFLSLLFPFRGKADDSLLCLKEAVRLEKRERIQKNLLSAIALVESGRYSKQYPTGVSWPWTVTAEGKGQFYPSKEEALAAVRDLQSNGIENIDVGCMQINLKYHPNAFDSLEDAFNPAKNVAYAADFLKKNYQETKSWGEAATRYHSKNVRKAFKYEDKLLETWNRLAKYGNPADPTQVAQIKDISKETVEKINRKIRQIKQKNSIKPVTTIKPGSEEGRKMAAQWRKEKLEEYMARKKAKPVSEPIFEDAEPKVEKAEN
;
A
#
# COMPACT_ATOMS: atom_id res chain seq x y z
N MET A 1 -0.91 48.68 -68.56
CA MET A 1 -1.45 47.34 -68.27
C MET A 1 -1.05 46.95 -66.86
N LYS A 2 -1.95 47.07 -65.87
CA LYS A 2 -1.68 46.65 -64.47
C LYS A 2 -2.41 45.32 -64.23
N ARG A 3 -1.64 44.24 -64.02
CA ARG A 3 -2.14 42.89 -63.75
C ARG A 3 -2.60 42.82 -62.28
N PHE A 4 -3.88 42.50 -62.06
CA PHE A 4 -4.39 42.14 -60.74
C PHE A 4 -4.06 40.67 -60.45
N LEU A 5 -3.37 40.42 -59.33
CA LEU A 5 -3.13 39.07 -58.79
C LEU A 5 -4.22 38.78 -57.74
N PRO A 6 -4.94 37.65 -57.78
CA PRO A 6 -5.97 37.37 -56.80
C PRO A 6 -5.32 36.83 -55.52
N VAL A 7 -5.61 37.47 -54.40
CA VAL A 7 -5.26 36.97 -53.07
C VAL A 7 -6.23 35.84 -52.73
N MET A 8 -5.75 34.59 -52.74
CA MET A 8 -6.51 33.46 -52.21
C MET A 8 -6.45 33.46 -50.68
N LEU A 9 -7.62 33.68 -50.06
CA LEU A 9 -7.81 33.61 -48.62
C LEU A 9 -7.92 32.12 -48.20
N PHE A 10 -6.83 31.55 -47.68
CA PHE A 10 -6.85 30.22 -47.05
C PHE A 10 -7.50 30.33 -45.67
N LEU A 11 -8.76 29.88 -45.55
CA LEU A 11 -9.45 29.74 -44.27
C LEU A 11 -8.94 28.48 -43.56
N SER A 12 -7.95 28.63 -42.68
CA SER A 12 -7.42 27.55 -41.85
C SER A 12 -8.43 27.17 -40.76
N LEU A 13 -9.10 26.03 -40.94
CA LEU A 13 -9.87 25.36 -39.88
C LEU A 13 -8.91 24.91 -38.78
N LEU A 14 -8.77 25.73 -37.74
CA LEU A 14 -8.12 25.35 -36.48
C LEU A 14 -9.00 24.34 -35.75
N PHE A 15 -8.80 23.05 -36.01
CA PHE A 15 -9.31 22.01 -35.11
C PHE A 15 -8.51 22.05 -33.82
N PRO A 16 -9.10 22.39 -32.66
CA PRO A 16 -8.40 22.26 -31.39
C PRO A 16 -8.07 20.77 -31.18
N PHE A 17 -6.78 20.44 -31.17
CA PHE A 17 -6.31 19.15 -30.67
C PHE A 17 -6.70 19.05 -29.20
N ARG A 18 -7.84 18.40 -28.92
CA ARG A 18 -8.24 18.06 -27.57
C ARG A 18 -7.36 16.89 -27.14
N GLY A 19 -6.25 17.20 -26.44
CA GLY A 19 -5.37 16.18 -25.88
C GLY A 19 -6.19 15.18 -25.06
N LYS A 20 -5.87 13.88 -25.18
CA LYS A 20 -6.46 12.84 -24.32
C LYS A 20 -6.28 13.24 -22.87
N ALA A 21 -7.35 13.15 -22.08
CA ALA A 21 -7.27 13.34 -20.64
C ALA A 21 -6.29 12.31 -20.04
N ASP A 22 -5.38 12.79 -19.18
CA ASP A 22 -4.43 11.94 -18.47
C ASP A 22 -5.10 11.36 -17.22
N ASP A 23 -5.53 10.11 -17.30
CA ASP A 23 -6.18 9.38 -16.20
C ASP A 23 -5.22 9.06 -15.05
N SER A 24 -3.90 9.24 -15.24
CA SER A 24 -2.86 8.80 -14.29
C SER A 24 -2.98 9.45 -12.91
N LEU A 25 -3.61 10.63 -12.81
CA LEU A 25 -3.77 11.33 -11.54
C LEU A 25 -5.17 11.19 -10.92
N LEU A 26 -6.11 10.48 -11.54
CA LEU A 26 -7.49 10.38 -11.02
C LEU A 26 -7.52 9.80 -9.60
N CYS A 27 -6.77 8.73 -9.35
CA CYS A 27 -6.73 8.10 -8.03
C CYS A 27 -6.08 9.00 -6.96
N LEU A 28 -4.95 9.62 -7.28
CA LEU A 28 -4.22 10.45 -6.32
C LEU A 28 -4.98 11.74 -5.98
N LYS A 29 -5.70 12.33 -6.96
CA LYS A 29 -6.57 13.50 -6.71
C LYS A 29 -7.67 13.17 -5.71
N GLU A 30 -8.34 12.03 -5.87
CA GLU A 30 -9.36 11.58 -4.93
C GLU A 30 -8.79 11.22 -3.56
N ALA A 31 -7.60 10.61 -3.51
CA ALA A 31 -6.90 10.32 -2.26
C ALA A 31 -6.59 11.60 -1.48
N VAL A 32 -5.99 12.61 -2.11
CA VAL A 32 -5.72 13.91 -1.50
C VAL A 32 -7.01 14.60 -1.03
N ARG A 33 -8.08 14.53 -1.83
CA ARG A 33 -9.38 15.12 -1.47
C ARG A 33 -9.93 14.49 -0.20
N LEU A 34 -9.89 13.17 -0.09
CA LEU A 34 -10.41 12.43 1.06
C LEU A 34 -9.50 12.51 2.28
N GLU A 35 -8.18 12.57 2.10
CA GLU A 35 -7.24 12.85 3.19
C GLU A 35 -7.60 14.16 3.91
N LYS A 36 -7.83 15.23 3.14
CA LYS A 36 -8.25 16.54 3.67
C LYS A 36 -9.63 16.47 4.33
N ARG A 37 -10.63 15.90 3.63
CA ARG A 37 -12.02 15.86 4.10
C ARG A 37 -12.20 15.02 5.36
N GLU A 38 -11.55 13.88 5.41
CA GLU A 38 -11.74 12.87 6.47
C GLU A 38 -10.71 12.96 7.59
N ARG A 39 -9.78 13.93 7.52
CA ARG A 39 -8.67 14.12 8.47
C ARG A 39 -7.79 12.87 8.61
N ILE A 40 -7.57 12.17 7.49
CA ILE A 40 -6.57 11.10 7.39
C ILE A 40 -5.20 11.77 7.27
N GLN A 41 -4.16 11.13 7.78
CA GLN A 41 -2.81 11.65 7.64
C GLN A 41 -2.44 11.92 6.18
N LYS A 42 -1.78 13.06 6.00
CA LYS A 42 -1.32 13.55 4.70
C LYS A 42 -0.49 12.49 3.98
N ASN A 43 -0.79 12.28 2.70
CA ASN A 43 -0.18 11.28 1.82
C ASN A 43 -0.37 9.81 2.22
N LEU A 44 -1.08 9.47 3.31
CA LEU A 44 -1.25 8.08 3.71
C LEU A 44 -2.15 7.31 2.76
N LEU A 45 -3.31 7.88 2.41
CA LEU A 45 -4.24 7.25 1.46
C LEU A 45 -3.66 7.24 0.05
N SER A 46 -2.90 8.27 -0.30
CA SER A 46 -2.14 8.37 -1.55
C SER A 46 -1.04 7.30 -1.62
N ALA A 47 -0.35 7.03 -0.50
CA ALA A 47 0.64 5.96 -0.43
C ALA A 47 0.00 4.58 -0.58
N ILE A 48 -1.15 4.34 0.07
CA ILE A 48 -1.94 3.12 -0.13
C ILE A 48 -2.29 2.97 -1.62
N ALA A 49 -2.85 4.00 -2.27
CA ALA A 49 -3.21 3.94 -3.69
C ALA A 49 -2.01 3.54 -4.59
N LEU A 50 -0.81 4.08 -4.30
CA LEU A 50 0.42 3.73 -5.02
C LEU A 50 0.93 2.32 -4.72
N VAL A 51 0.73 1.79 -3.52
CA VAL A 51 1.08 0.40 -3.22
C VAL A 51 0.12 -0.57 -3.91
N GLU A 52 -1.17 -0.24 -3.93
CA GLU A 52 -2.23 -1.10 -4.46
C GLU A 52 -2.24 -1.14 -6.00
N SER A 53 -2.22 0.02 -6.66
CA SER A 53 -2.36 0.12 -8.13
C SER A 53 -1.28 1.00 -8.78
N GLY A 54 -0.13 1.12 -8.12
CA GLY A 54 0.99 1.91 -8.59
C GLY A 54 1.59 1.38 -9.90
N ARG A 55 1.86 2.29 -10.83
CA ARG A 55 2.69 2.03 -12.01
C ARG A 55 3.69 3.15 -12.24
N TYR A 56 4.78 2.79 -12.90
CA TYR A 56 5.80 3.76 -13.31
C TYR A 56 5.22 4.74 -14.34
N SER A 57 5.53 6.03 -14.16
CA SER A 57 5.25 7.09 -15.12
C SER A 57 6.51 7.93 -15.33
N LYS A 58 6.85 8.20 -16.59
CA LYS A 58 7.95 9.12 -16.93
C LYS A 58 7.63 10.56 -16.52
N GLN A 59 6.34 10.93 -16.55
CA GLN A 59 5.88 12.27 -16.23
C GLN A 59 5.80 12.51 -14.71
N TYR A 60 5.53 11.46 -13.94
CA TYR A 60 5.42 11.55 -12.48
C TYR A 60 6.36 10.53 -11.82
N PRO A 61 7.63 10.89 -11.58
CA PRO A 61 8.65 9.98 -11.05
C PRO A 61 8.36 9.43 -9.65
N THR A 62 7.51 10.10 -8.87
CA THR A 62 7.08 9.62 -7.54
C THR A 62 6.00 8.53 -7.61
N GLY A 63 5.48 8.26 -8.81
CA GLY A 63 4.54 7.20 -9.13
C GLY A 63 3.12 7.69 -9.41
N VAL A 64 2.34 6.88 -10.10
CA VAL A 64 0.90 7.10 -10.31
C VAL A 64 0.12 5.85 -9.94
N SER A 65 -1.08 6.04 -9.41
CA SER A 65 -2.03 4.96 -9.13
C SER A 65 -3.03 4.90 -10.29
N TRP A 66 -3.15 3.73 -10.91
CA TRP A 66 -3.90 3.59 -12.15
C TRP A 66 -5.35 3.13 -11.88
N PRO A 67 -6.37 3.89 -12.29
CA PRO A 67 -7.76 3.61 -11.92
C PRO A 67 -8.33 2.36 -12.60
N TRP A 68 -7.75 1.94 -13.73
CA TRP A 68 -8.24 0.79 -14.52
C TRP A 68 -7.39 -0.46 -14.24
N THR A 69 -7.09 -0.71 -12.97
CA THR A 69 -6.29 -1.85 -12.52
C THR A 69 -7.19 -2.99 -12.06
N VAL A 70 -6.90 -4.20 -12.51
CA VAL A 70 -7.60 -5.44 -12.09
C VAL A 70 -6.57 -6.44 -11.65
N THR A 71 -6.75 -7.03 -10.48
CA THR A 71 -5.95 -8.15 -10.00
C THR A 71 -6.84 -9.35 -9.75
N ALA A 72 -6.49 -10.49 -10.33
CA ALA A 72 -7.14 -11.77 -10.09
C ALA A 72 -6.10 -12.89 -10.13
N GLU A 73 -6.31 -13.95 -9.33
CA GLU A 73 -5.42 -15.12 -9.29
C GLU A 73 -3.93 -14.77 -9.05
N GLY A 74 -3.67 -13.67 -8.34
CA GLY A 74 -2.31 -13.18 -8.07
C GLY A 74 -1.64 -12.45 -9.23
N LYS A 75 -2.36 -12.15 -10.32
CA LYS A 75 -1.87 -11.40 -11.48
C LYS A 75 -2.62 -10.07 -11.59
N GLY A 76 -1.87 -8.98 -11.45
CA GLY A 76 -2.38 -7.61 -11.66
C GLY A 76 -2.14 -7.14 -13.09
N GLN A 77 -3.13 -6.49 -13.69
CA GLN A 77 -3.07 -5.92 -15.04
C GLN A 77 -3.62 -4.50 -15.07
N PHE A 78 -2.95 -3.64 -15.85
CA PHE A 78 -3.36 -2.27 -16.11
C PHE A 78 -4.05 -2.19 -17.47
N TYR A 79 -5.32 -1.82 -17.49
CA TYR A 79 -6.09 -1.63 -18.72
C TYR A 79 -6.04 -0.18 -19.17
N PRO A 80 -6.05 0.12 -20.47
CA PRO A 80 -5.92 1.50 -20.94
C PRO A 80 -7.19 2.34 -20.75
N SER A 81 -8.34 1.71 -20.48
CA SER A 81 -9.63 2.38 -20.29
C SER A 81 -10.50 1.71 -19.21
N LYS A 82 -11.50 2.44 -18.72
CA LYS A 82 -12.50 1.91 -17.79
C LYS A 82 -13.28 0.76 -18.43
N GLU A 83 -13.65 0.91 -19.70
CA GLU A 83 -14.46 -0.04 -20.45
C GLU A 83 -13.73 -1.38 -20.59
N GLU A 84 -12.43 -1.35 -20.85
CA GLU A 84 -11.60 -2.56 -20.95
C GLU A 84 -11.42 -3.26 -19.60
N ALA A 85 -11.25 -2.50 -18.51
CA ALA A 85 -11.20 -3.07 -17.17
C ALA A 85 -12.54 -3.72 -16.77
N LEU A 86 -13.66 -3.08 -17.12
CA LEU A 86 -15.00 -3.64 -16.91
C LEU A 86 -15.20 -4.94 -17.70
N ALA A 87 -14.81 -4.95 -18.97
CA ALA A 87 -14.88 -6.14 -19.82
C ALA A 87 -14.05 -7.29 -19.23
N ALA A 88 -12.83 -7.00 -18.77
CA ALA A 88 -11.96 -8.00 -18.15
C ALA A 88 -12.57 -8.60 -16.86
N VAL A 89 -13.14 -7.78 -15.98
CA VAL A 89 -13.79 -8.30 -14.77
C VAL A 89 -15.01 -9.15 -15.11
N ARG A 90 -15.84 -8.72 -16.08
CA ARG A 90 -16.99 -9.51 -16.54
C ARG A 90 -16.58 -10.86 -17.11
N ASP A 91 -15.50 -10.89 -17.90
CA ASP A 91 -14.95 -12.14 -18.44
C ASP A 91 -14.47 -13.06 -17.31
N LEU A 92 -13.68 -12.54 -16.36
CA LEU A 92 -13.23 -13.29 -15.18
C LEU A 92 -14.42 -13.88 -14.39
N GLN A 93 -15.46 -13.07 -14.14
CA GLN A 93 -16.66 -13.52 -13.44
C GLN A 93 -17.42 -14.60 -14.23
N SER A 94 -17.52 -14.48 -15.55
CA SER A 94 -18.15 -15.50 -16.40
C SER A 94 -17.40 -16.84 -16.38
N ASN A 95 -16.09 -16.81 -16.11
CA ASN A 95 -15.25 -17.97 -15.88
C ASN A 95 -15.25 -18.47 -14.42
N GLY A 96 -16.11 -17.93 -13.56
CA GLY A 96 -16.26 -18.34 -12.17
C GLY A 96 -15.21 -17.78 -11.20
N ILE A 97 -14.41 -16.80 -11.63
CA ILE A 97 -13.43 -16.15 -10.75
C ILE A 97 -14.11 -15.06 -9.92
N GLU A 98 -14.09 -15.22 -8.60
CA GLU A 98 -14.70 -14.26 -7.66
C GLU A 98 -13.70 -13.35 -6.94
N ASN A 99 -12.48 -13.86 -6.69
CA ASN A 99 -11.46 -13.15 -5.93
C ASN A 99 -10.73 -12.14 -6.83
N ILE A 100 -11.37 -10.99 -7.04
CA ILE A 100 -10.96 -9.93 -7.96
C ILE A 100 -10.82 -8.62 -7.19
N ASP A 101 -9.65 -7.99 -7.28
CA ASP A 101 -9.38 -6.65 -6.76
C ASP A 101 -9.50 -5.62 -7.88
N VAL A 102 -10.15 -4.48 -7.61
CA VAL A 102 -10.44 -3.47 -8.64
C VAL A 102 -10.08 -2.06 -8.24
N GLY A 103 -9.65 -1.29 -9.24
CA GLY A 103 -9.55 0.16 -9.18
C GLY A 103 -8.33 0.70 -8.43
N CYS A 104 -8.42 1.99 -8.11
CA CYS A 104 -7.37 2.76 -7.43
C CYS A 104 -6.82 2.08 -6.16
N MET A 105 -7.72 1.51 -5.37
CA MET A 105 -7.42 1.02 -4.03
C MET A 105 -7.48 -0.51 -3.92
N GLN A 106 -7.55 -1.19 -5.07
CA GLN A 106 -7.64 -2.65 -5.19
C GLN A 106 -8.65 -3.26 -4.21
N ILE A 107 -9.89 -2.76 -4.24
CA ILE A 107 -10.96 -3.26 -3.38
C ILE A 107 -11.40 -4.63 -3.90
N ASN A 108 -11.35 -5.64 -3.02
CA ASN A 108 -11.71 -6.99 -3.37
C ASN A 108 -13.22 -7.20 -3.42
N LEU A 109 -13.77 -7.59 -4.57
CA LEU A 109 -15.21 -7.77 -4.78
C LEU A 109 -15.80 -8.94 -3.97
N LYS A 110 -15.01 -9.98 -3.66
CA LYS A 110 -15.47 -11.13 -2.87
C LYS A 110 -15.55 -10.82 -1.38
N TYR A 111 -14.55 -10.12 -0.83
CA TYR A 111 -14.51 -9.78 0.60
C TYR A 111 -15.33 -8.53 0.95
N HIS A 112 -15.60 -7.67 -0.04
CA HIS A 112 -16.37 -6.45 0.12
C HIS A 112 -17.56 -6.39 -0.87
N PRO A 113 -18.50 -7.37 -0.82
CA PRO A 113 -19.56 -7.49 -1.82
C PRO A 113 -20.54 -6.31 -1.85
N ASN A 114 -20.63 -5.58 -0.73
CA ASN A 114 -21.50 -4.41 -0.59
C ASN A 114 -20.71 -3.09 -0.65
N ALA A 115 -19.48 -3.09 -1.20
CA ALA A 115 -18.69 -1.88 -1.34
C ALA A 115 -19.25 -0.90 -2.36
N PHE A 116 -19.92 -1.41 -3.39
CA PHE A 116 -20.38 -0.65 -4.55
C PHE A 116 -21.75 -1.13 -5.01
N ASP A 117 -22.58 -0.22 -5.50
CA ASP A 117 -23.90 -0.56 -6.06
C ASP A 117 -23.79 -1.26 -7.42
N SER A 118 -22.65 -1.09 -8.11
CA SER A 118 -22.35 -1.68 -9.41
C SER A 118 -20.85 -1.88 -9.63
N LEU A 119 -20.51 -2.66 -10.66
CA LEU A 119 -19.11 -2.81 -11.07
C LEU A 119 -18.55 -1.48 -11.66
N GLU A 120 -19.40 -0.70 -12.33
CA GLU A 120 -19.08 0.64 -12.83
C GLU A 120 -18.67 1.59 -11.71
N ASP A 121 -19.31 1.46 -10.55
CA ASP A 121 -18.98 2.20 -9.34
C ASP A 121 -17.66 1.76 -8.73
N ALA A 122 -17.35 0.47 -8.79
CA ALA A 122 -16.08 -0.06 -8.32
C ALA A 122 -14.87 0.51 -9.08
N PHE A 123 -15.06 0.85 -10.36
CA PHE A 123 -14.08 1.59 -11.17
C PHE A 123 -14.26 3.11 -11.15
N ASN A 124 -15.24 3.68 -10.46
CA ASN A 124 -15.30 5.13 -10.31
C ASN A 124 -14.24 5.57 -9.28
N PRO A 125 -13.19 6.35 -9.64
CA PRO A 125 -12.11 6.70 -8.73
C PRO A 125 -12.60 7.35 -7.43
N ALA A 126 -13.61 8.22 -7.49
CA ALA A 126 -14.15 8.89 -6.32
C ALA A 126 -14.84 7.91 -5.36
N LYS A 127 -15.63 6.96 -5.89
CA LYS A 127 -16.32 5.95 -5.09
C LYS A 127 -15.35 4.91 -4.53
N ASN A 128 -14.42 4.42 -5.35
CA ASN A 128 -13.40 3.44 -4.97
C ASN A 128 -12.52 3.97 -3.83
N VAL A 129 -12.01 5.20 -3.96
CA VAL A 129 -11.18 5.81 -2.92
C VAL A 129 -11.99 6.20 -1.69
N ALA A 130 -13.26 6.61 -1.83
CA ALA A 130 -14.13 6.86 -0.68
C ALA A 130 -14.35 5.60 0.16
N TYR A 131 -14.63 4.46 -0.47
CA TYR A 131 -14.75 3.19 0.24
C TYR A 131 -13.47 2.85 1.02
N ALA A 132 -12.31 3.00 0.38
CA ALA A 132 -11.02 2.75 1.00
C ALA A 132 -10.76 3.66 2.20
N ALA A 133 -11.10 4.95 2.09
CA ALA A 133 -10.98 5.91 3.19
C ALA A 133 -11.83 5.51 4.39
N ASP A 134 -13.09 5.11 4.16
CA ASP A 134 -13.98 4.63 5.23
C ASP A 134 -13.47 3.34 5.86
N PHE A 135 -12.97 2.41 5.04
CA PHE A 135 -12.37 1.17 5.53
C PHE A 135 -11.13 1.43 6.39
N LEU A 136 -10.24 2.33 5.94
CA LEU A 136 -9.06 2.74 6.70
C LEU A 136 -9.44 3.40 8.03
N LYS A 137 -10.48 4.24 8.05
CA LYS A 137 -10.99 4.86 9.30
C LYS A 137 -11.55 3.83 10.27
N LYS A 138 -12.24 2.79 9.78
CA LYS A 138 -12.68 1.67 10.64
C LYS A 138 -11.49 0.97 11.28
N ASN A 139 -10.44 0.69 10.50
CA ASN A 139 -9.19 0.15 11.05
C ASN A 139 -8.58 1.10 12.10
N TYR A 140 -8.55 2.41 11.83
CA TYR A 140 -8.07 3.41 12.79
C TYR A 140 -8.91 3.45 14.07
N GLN A 141 -10.22 3.26 13.98
CA GLN A 141 -11.08 3.17 15.17
C GLN A 141 -10.72 1.96 16.04
N GLU A 142 -10.30 0.84 15.44
CA GLU A 142 -9.83 -0.36 16.14
C GLU A 142 -8.41 -0.21 16.71
N THR A 143 -7.49 0.43 15.98
CA THR A 143 -6.05 0.47 16.33
C THR A 143 -5.65 1.71 17.10
N LYS A 144 -6.35 2.84 16.91
CA LYS A 144 -5.96 4.18 17.34
C LYS A 144 -4.56 4.62 16.85
N SER A 145 -4.07 4.00 15.78
CA SER A 145 -2.82 4.32 15.09
C SER A 145 -3.06 4.20 13.59
N TRP A 146 -2.78 5.26 12.84
CA TRP A 146 -2.94 5.27 11.39
C TRP A 146 -1.94 4.35 10.70
N GLY A 147 -0.72 4.29 11.22
CA GLY A 147 0.30 3.35 10.72
C GLY A 147 -0.19 1.91 10.86
N GLU A 148 -0.67 1.52 12.05
CA GLU A 148 -1.24 0.18 12.23
C GLU A 148 -2.53 -0.03 11.41
N ALA A 149 -3.38 1.00 11.29
CA ALA A 149 -4.61 0.94 10.52
C ALA A 149 -4.34 0.67 9.03
N ALA A 150 -3.31 1.33 8.48
CA ALA A 150 -2.87 1.17 7.11
C ALA A 150 -2.15 -0.18 6.91
N THR A 151 -1.33 -0.63 7.86
CA THR A 151 -0.75 -1.99 7.83
C THR A 151 -1.84 -3.08 7.82
N ARG A 152 -2.95 -2.87 8.56
CA ARG A 152 -4.13 -3.76 8.56
C ARG A 152 -5.01 -3.63 7.31
N TYR A 153 -4.83 -2.61 6.48
CA TYR A 153 -5.59 -2.41 5.24
C TYR A 153 -5.46 -3.62 4.31
N HIS A 154 -4.23 -4.09 4.08
CA HIS A 154 -3.97 -5.21 3.17
C HIS A 154 -4.30 -6.58 3.77
N SER A 155 -4.03 -6.79 5.07
CA SER A 155 -4.36 -8.04 5.73
C SER A 155 -4.32 -7.95 7.25
N LYS A 156 -5.29 -8.58 7.93
CA LYS A 156 -5.18 -8.87 9.36
C LYS A 156 -4.21 -10.03 9.67
N ASN A 157 -3.71 -10.74 8.65
CA ASN A 157 -2.63 -11.72 8.82
C ASN A 157 -1.29 -10.99 8.93
N VAL A 158 -0.73 -11.00 10.13
CA VAL A 158 0.43 -10.18 10.45
C VAL A 158 1.68 -10.47 9.59
N ARG A 159 1.91 -11.70 9.11
CA ARG A 159 3.05 -11.97 8.20
C ARG A 159 2.91 -11.26 6.85
N LYS A 160 1.69 -11.18 6.33
CA LYS A 160 1.40 -10.42 5.11
C LYS A 160 1.44 -8.92 5.38
N ALA A 161 0.94 -8.52 6.55
CA ALA A 161 0.93 -7.14 6.99
C ALA A 161 2.34 -6.53 7.03
N PHE A 162 3.35 -7.21 7.59
CA PHE A 162 4.73 -6.68 7.64
C PHE A 162 5.34 -6.42 6.26
N LYS A 163 5.15 -7.32 5.29
CA LYS A 163 5.68 -7.11 3.93
C LYS A 163 5.00 -5.93 3.22
N TYR A 164 3.72 -5.74 3.51
CA TYR A 164 2.95 -4.63 2.97
C TYR A 164 3.39 -3.30 3.61
N GLU A 165 3.57 -3.34 4.91
CA GLU A 165 4.01 -2.24 5.76
C GLU A 165 5.35 -1.64 5.30
N ASP A 166 6.35 -2.46 4.95
CA ASP A 166 7.62 -1.98 4.39
C ASP A 166 7.41 -1.16 3.09
N LYS A 167 6.58 -1.68 2.17
CA LYS A 167 6.27 -1.01 0.89
C LYS A 167 5.50 0.29 1.10
N LEU A 168 4.58 0.28 2.06
CA LEU A 168 3.79 1.44 2.42
C LEU A 168 4.69 2.56 2.97
N LEU A 169 5.59 2.24 3.90
CA LEU A 169 6.54 3.20 4.44
C LEU A 169 7.44 3.78 3.35
N GLU A 170 8.02 2.94 2.50
CA GLU A 170 8.87 3.39 1.40
C GLU A 170 8.13 4.37 0.50
N THR A 171 6.89 4.03 0.15
CA THR A 171 6.04 4.84 -0.72
C THR A 171 5.63 6.16 -0.05
N TRP A 172 5.26 6.12 1.22
CA TRP A 172 4.84 7.30 1.97
C TRP A 172 6.02 8.25 2.20
N ASN A 173 7.21 7.73 2.53
CA ASN A 173 8.46 8.50 2.60
C ASN A 173 8.85 9.09 1.24
N ARG A 174 8.64 8.35 0.15
CA ARG A 174 8.87 8.87 -1.21
C ARG A 174 7.97 10.06 -1.50
N LEU A 175 6.67 9.97 -1.19
CA LEU A 175 5.72 11.08 -1.34
C LEU A 175 6.07 12.26 -0.45
N ALA A 176 6.47 12.02 0.80
CA ALA A 176 6.92 13.07 1.71
C ALA A 176 8.14 13.81 1.17
N LYS A 177 9.15 13.08 0.68
CA LYS A 177 10.43 13.65 0.26
C LYS A 177 10.37 14.36 -1.10
N TYR A 178 9.60 13.81 -2.04
CA TYR A 178 9.62 14.24 -3.44
C TYR A 178 8.29 14.85 -3.92
N GLY A 179 7.28 14.88 -3.06
CA GLY A 179 5.96 15.46 -3.34
C GLY A 179 4.97 14.46 -3.94
N ASN A 180 3.69 14.74 -3.68
CA ASN A 180 2.58 14.02 -4.29
C ASN A 180 2.24 14.64 -5.65
N PRO A 181 2.20 13.87 -6.76
CA PRO A 181 1.85 14.42 -8.08
C PRO A 181 0.50 15.13 -8.14
N ALA A 182 -0.46 14.73 -7.31
CA ALA A 182 -1.76 15.38 -7.22
C ALA A 182 -1.79 16.60 -6.29
N ASP A 183 -0.77 16.77 -5.43
CA ASP A 183 -0.58 17.94 -4.58
C ASP A 183 0.90 18.12 -4.18
N PRO A 184 1.72 18.72 -5.06
CA PRO A 184 3.18 18.76 -4.88
C PRO A 184 3.64 19.59 -3.68
N THR A 185 2.77 20.46 -3.16
CA THR A 185 3.07 21.36 -2.04
C THR A 185 3.06 20.67 -0.67
N GLN A 186 2.56 19.44 -0.62
CA GLN A 186 2.29 18.72 0.62
C GLN A 186 3.40 17.73 1.00
N VAL A 187 4.27 18.15 1.93
CA VAL A 187 5.24 17.26 2.61
C VAL A 187 4.61 16.67 3.86
N ALA A 188 4.51 15.35 3.95
CA ALA A 188 4.16 14.65 5.21
C ALA A 188 5.43 14.51 6.08
N GLN A 189 5.32 14.68 7.40
CA GLN A 189 6.42 14.38 8.33
C GLN A 189 6.13 13.07 9.03
N ILE A 190 6.71 11.98 8.53
CA ILE A 190 6.50 10.64 9.06
C ILE A 190 7.51 10.39 10.18
N LYS A 191 7.03 9.97 11.35
CA LYS A 191 7.90 9.51 12.44
C LYS A 191 8.17 8.01 12.25
N ASP A 192 9.25 7.69 11.55
CA ASP A 192 9.72 6.31 11.41
C ASP A 192 10.35 5.83 12.73
N ILE A 193 9.64 4.99 13.47
CA ILE A 193 10.11 4.39 14.73
C ILE A 193 10.72 3.00 14.54
N SER A 194 10.92 2.55 13.28
CA SER A 194 11.39 1.20 12.97
C SER A 194 12.67 0.84 13.72
N LYS A 195 13.62 1.78 13.80
CA LYS A 195 14.88 1.60 14.53
C LYS A 195 14.65 1.38 16.03
N GLU A 196 13.81 2.19 16.66
CA GLU A 196 13.50 2.10 18.09
C GLU A 196 12.77 0.80 18.42
N THR A 197 11.83 0.40 17.57
CA THR A 197 11.10 -0.87 17.68
C THR A 197 12.03 -2.07 17.51
N VAL A 198 12.91 -2.05 16.51
CA VAL A 198 13.93 -3.10 16.31
C VAL A 198 14.89 -3.20 17.51
N GLU A 199 15.32 -2.06 18.06
CA GLU A 199 16.16 -2.04 19.27
C GLU A 199 15.42 -2.62 20.49
N LYS A 200 14.14 -2.26 20.70
CA LYS A 200 13.29 -2.82 21.77
C LYS A 200 13.10 -4.32 21.62
N ILE A 201 12.81 -4.81 20.41
CA ILE A 201 12.65 -6.24 20.10
C ILE A 201 13.97 -6.99 20.37
N ASN A 202 15.09 -6.47 19.87
CA ASN A 202 16.40 -7.08 20.07
C ASN A 202 16.77 -7.15 21.56
N ARG A 203 16.43 -6.11 22.34
CA ARG A 203 16.60 -6.09 23.80
C ARG A 203 15.77 -7.20 24.48
N LYS A 204 14.49 -7.34 24.14
CA LYS A 204 13.61 -8.42 24.64
C LYS A 204 14.18 -9.80 24.30
N ILE A 205 14.65 -10.02 23.07
CA ILE A 205 15.26 -11.29 22.65
C ILE A 205 16.50 -11.62 23.48
N ARG A 206 17.38 -10.64 23.72
CA ARG A 206 18.58 -10.83 24.57
C ARG A 206 18.20 -11.24 25.99
N GLN A 207 17.19 -10.59 26.58
CA GLN A 207 16.69 -10.93 27.91
C GLN A 207 16.12 -12.36 27.99
N ILE A 208 15.35 -12.79 26.98
CA ILE A 208 14.82 -14.16 26.90
C ILE A 208 15.98 -15.18 26.80
N LYS A 209 16.97 -14.91 25.94
CA LYS A 209 18.16 -15.77 25.80
C LYS A 209 18.95 -15.88 27.11
N GLN A 210 19.09 -14.78 27.84
CA GLN A 210 19.77 -14.75 29.13
C GLN A 210 18.98 -15.50 30.21
N LYS A 211 17.64 -15.38 30.23
CA LYS A 211 16.76 -16.11 31.16
C LYS A 211 16.75 -17.63 30.89
N ASN A 212 16.89 -18.02 29.63
CA ASN A 212 16.88 -19.42 29.20
C ASN A 212 18.30 -20.01 29.04
N SER A 213 19.35 -19.34 29.50
CA SER A 213 20.71 -19.87 29.43
C SER A 213 20.84 -21.06 30.40
N ILE A 214 20.75 -22.27 29.87
CA ILE A 214 21.19 -23.48 30.56
C ILE A 214 22.71 -23.35 30.76
N LYS A 215 23.20 -23.60 31.98
CA LYS A 215 24.64 -23.60 32.32
C LYS A 215 25.41 -24.54 31.39
N PRO A 216 26.67 -24.23 31.02
CA PRO A 216 27.41 -25.01 30.05
C PRO A 216 27.61 -26.44 30.55
N VAL A 217 27.08 -27.41 29.80
CA VAL A 217 27.39 -28.83 29.99
C VAL A 217 28.84 -29.05 29.55
N THR A 218 29.57 -29.77 30.39
CA THR A 218 30.94 -30.29 30.23
C THR A 218 31.35 -30.56 28.79
N THR A 219 32.59 -30.24 28.41
CA THR A 219 33.16 -30.38 27.06
C THR A 219 32.84 -31.73 26.40
N ILE A 220 31.77 -31.77 25.58
CA ILE A 220 31.37 -32.96 24.84
C ILE A 220 32.21 -33.05 23.57
N LYS A 221 32.90 -34.17 23.37
CA LYS A 221 33.69 -34.39 22.14
C LYS A 221 32.78 -34.36 20.90
N PRO A 222 33.11 -33.56 19.87
CA PRO A 222 32.38 -33.55 18.60
C PRO A 222 32.26 -34.96 18.02
N GLY A 223 31.06 -35.35 17.60
CA GLY A 223 30.80 -36.67 17.00
C GLY A 223 30.64 -37.84 17.99
N SER A 224 30.78 -37.62 19.30
CA SER A 224 30.44 -38.62 20.32
C SER A 224 28.96 -38.99 20.28
N GLU A 225 28.61 -40.17 20.81
CA GLU A 225 27.22 -40.61 20.91
C GLU A 225 26.36 -39.63 21.72
N GLU A 226 26.89 -39.15 22.84
CA GLU A 226 26.27 -38.12 23.67
C GLU A 226 26.05 -36.81 22.89
N GLY A 227 27.06 -36.34 22.16
CA GLY A 227 26.95 -35.16 21.29
C GLY A 227 25.93 -35.33 20.18
N ARG A 228 25.79 -36.54 19.60
CA ARG A 228 24.77 -36.85 18.59
C ARG A 228 23.36 -36.84 19.18
N LYS A 229 23.16 -37.43 20.37
CA LYS A 229 21.87 -37.43 21.08
C LYS A 229 21.46 -36.00 21.47
N MET A 230 22.37 -35.20 22.01
CA MET A 230 22.10 -33.80 22.33
C MET A 230 21.81 -32.95 21.10
N ALA A 231 22.54 -33.14 20.00
CA ALA A 231 22.24 -32.45 18.75
C ALA A 231 20.87 -32.85 18.18
N ALA A 232 20.48 -34.13 18.29
CA ALA A 232 19.15 -34.58 17.88
C ALA A 232 18.04 -33.96 18.75
N GLN A 233 18.24 -33.92 20.07
CA GLN A 233 17.32 -33.28 21.01
C GLN A 233 17.24 -31.76 20.75
N TRP A 234 18.36 -31.07 20.57
CA TRP A 234 18.39 -29.65 20.24
C TRP A 234 17.70 -29.36 18.90
N ARG A 235 17.88 -30.20 17.87
CA ARG A 235 17.15 -30.07 16.60
C ARG A 235 15.65 -30.26 16.80
N LYS A 236 15.24 -31.23 17.62
CA LYS A 236 13.83 -31.47 17.94
C LYS A 236 13.23 -30.27 18.68
N GLU A 237 13.90 -29.78 19.72
CA GLU A 237 13.50 -28.59 20.49
C GLU A 237 13.47 -27.33 19.61
N LYS A 238 14.45 -27.12 18.73
CA LYS A 238 14.47 -26.00 17.78
C LYS A 238 13.38 -26.10 16.72
N LEU A 239 13.06 -27.30 16.29
CA LEU A 239 11.94 -27.54 15.38
C LEU A 239 10.61 -27.26 16.11
N GLU A 240 10.46 -27.72 17.35
CA GLU A 240 9.28 -27.43 18.18
C GLU A 240 9.16 -25.92 18.47
N GLU A 241 10.25 -25.23 18.79
CA GLU A 241 10.31 -23.76 18.94
C GLU A 241 9.95 -23.04 17.64
N TYR A 242 10.47 -23.51 16.49
CA TYR A 242 10.12 -22.98 15.18
C TYR A 242 8.64 -23.17 14.87
N MET A 243 8.10 -24.35 15.13
CA MET A 243 6.68 -24.65 14.93
C MET A 243 5.80 -23.86 15.91
N ALA A 244 6.24 -23.67 17.15
CA ALA A 244 5.60 -22.81 18.14
C ALA A 244 5.63 -21.34 17.70
N ARG A 245 6.74 -20.83 17.17
CA ARG A 245 6.84 -19.47 16.59
C ARG A 245 5.97 -19.30 15.35
N LYS A 246 5.83 -20.34 14.53
CA LYS A 246 4.92 -20.35 13.38
C LYS A 246 3.44 -20.34 13.79
N LYS A 247 3.13 -20.91 14.97
CA LYS A 247 1.81 -20.91 15.61
C LYS A 247 1.56 -19.66 16.47
N ALA A 248 2.60 -19.04 17.02
CA ALA A 248 2.51 -17.84 17.83
C ALA A 248 2.09 -16.65 16.97
N LYS A 249 1.20 -15.82 17.53
CA LYS A 249 0.91 -14.51 16.93
C LYS A 249 2.22 -13.73 16.87
N PRO A 250 2.65 -13.25 15.70
CA PRO A 250 3.81 -12.39 15.59
C PRO A 250 3.69 -11.17 16.52
N VAL A 251 4.84 -10.68 16.96
CA VAL A 251 4.95 -9.54 17.89
C VAL A 251 4.10 -8.40 17.35
N SER A 252 3.05 -8.08 18.09
CA SER A 252 1.95 -7.18 17.69
C SER A 252 2.28 -5.71 17.88
N GLU A 253 3.56 -5.36 18.00
CA GLU A 253 3.96 -3.96 18.11
C GLU A 253 4.01 -3.37 16.69
N PRO A 254 3.16 -2.39 16.36
CA PRO A 254 3.21 -1.74 15.05
C PRO A 254 4.57 -1.08 14.82
N ILE A 255 5.05 -1.09 13.58
CA ILE A 255 6.34 -0.49 13.22
C ILE A 255 6.21 1.05 13.09
N PHE A 256 4.99 1.61 13.22
CA PHE A 256 4.68 3.03 13.03
C PHE A 256 3.91 3.66 14.19
N GLU A 257 4.28 4.90 14.49
CA GLU A 257 3.47 5.87 15.22
C GLU A 257 2.97 6.96 14.24
N ASP A 258 1.93 7.68 14.64
CA ASP A 258 1.30 8.70 13.82
C ASP A 258 2.25 9.87 13.49
N ALA A 259 2.09 10.49 12.31
CA ALA A 259 2.71 11.78 12.02
C ALA A 259 2.11 12.85 12.94
N GLU A 260 2.97 13.63 13.61
CA GLU A 260 2.51 14.78 14.38
C GLU A 260 2.15 15.94 13.43
N PRO A 261 1.03 16.64 13.67
CA PRO A 261 0.72 17.87 12.93
C PRO A 261 1.76 18.94 13.26
N LYS A 262 2.27 19.64 12.23
CA LYS A 262 2.99 20.90 12.46
C LYS A 262 2.04 21.85 13.17
N VAL A 263 2.37 22.23 14.40
CA VAL A 263 1.76 23.38 15.06
C VAL A 263 2.11 24.59 14.20
N GLU A 264 1.16 25.09 13.41
CA GLU A 264 1.24 26.45 12.90
C GLU A 264 1.33 27.34 14.14
N LYS A 265 2.51 27.95 14.34
CA LYS A 265 2.60 29.06 15.28
C LYS A 265 1.64 30.12 14.74
N ALA A 266 0.54 30.33 15.44
CA ALA A 266 -0.25 31.52 15.26
C ALA A 266 0.69 32.71 15.50
N GLU A 267 1.01 33.43 14.42
CA GLU A 267 1.56 34.77 14.55
C GLU A 267 0.43 35.63 15.12
N ASN A 268 0.61 36.06 16.36
CA ASN A 268 -0.16 37.14 17.00
C ASN A 268 0.27 38.49 16.44
#